data_AF-A0A934F6T1-F1
#
_entry.id   AF-A0A934F6T1-F1
#
_cell.length_a   1.000
_cell.length_b   1.000
_cell.length_c   1.000
_cell.angle_alpha   90.00
_cell.angle_beta   90.00
_cell.angle_gamma   90.00
#
_symmetry.space_group_name_H-M   'P 1'
#
loop_
_entity.id
_entity.type
_entity.pdbx_description
1 polymer ?
#
loop_
_entity_poly.entity_id
_entity_poly.type
_entity_poly.pdbx_seq_one_letter_code
_entity_poly.pdbx_strand_id
1 'polypeptide(L)'
;MSSIKLHLEAAESDAVERYAESIGCKAEAVVYAALNRLMLAARDPAVAEEVRQTWETKKQNLPLWADSACSVHAYEGKPDDEPAPSRYLKL
;
A
#
# COMPACT_ATOMS: atom_id res chain seq x y z
N MET A 1 -17.23 -8.67 -21.87
CA MET A 1 -15.94 -8.08 -21.45
C MET A 1 -15.98 -7.91 -19.94
N SER A 2 -15.03 -8.48 -19.21
CA SER A 2 -14.92 -8.23 -17.76
C SER A 2 -14.43 -6.80 -17.55
N SER A 3 -15.11 -6.01 -16.73
CA SER A 3 -14.64 -4.69 -16.31
C SER A 3 -14.24 -4.76 -14.85
N ILE A 4 -13.03 -4.30 -14.54
CA ILE A 4 -12.51 -4.22 -13.17
C ILE A 4 -12.71 -2.77 -12.71
N LYS A 5 -13.41 -2.58 -11.59
CA LYS A 5 -13.55 -1.27 -10.93
C LYS A 5 -12.64 -1.23 -9.71
N LEU A 6 -11.78 -0.22 -9.64
CA LEU A 6 -10.92 0.02 -8.49
C LEU A 6 -11.65 0.97 -7.53
N HIS A 7 -12.02 0.47 -6.36
CA HIS A 7 -12.54 1.28 -5.27
C HIS A 7 -11.37 1.69 -4.37
N LEU A 8 -11.21 3.01 -4.23
CA LEU A 8 -10.23 3.69 -3.39
C LEU A 8 -10.98 4.45 -2.29
N GLU A 9 -10.40 4.46 -1.10
CA GLU A 9 -10.83 5.35 -0.02
C GLU A 9 -10.47 6.80 -0.35
N ALA A 10 -11.12 7.78 0.30
CA ALA A 10 -10.89 9.20 0.03
C ALA A 10 -9.40 9.60 0.10
N ALA A 11 -8.68 9.12 1.12
CA ALA A 11 -7.25 9.39 1.27
C ALA A 11 -6.37 8.77 0.17
N GLU A 12 -6.83 7.69 -0.46
CA GLU A 12 -6.16 7.07 -1.60
C GLU A 12 -6.50 7.84 -2.89
N SER A 13 -7.76 8.20 -3.11
CA SER A 13 -8.16 8.96 -4.30
C SER A 13 -7.51 10.33 -4.33
N ASP A 14 -7.48 11.05 -3.21
CA ASP A 14 -6.93 12.41 -3.11
C ASP A 14 -5.44 12.44 -3.46
N ALA A 15 -4.69 11.43 -3.01
CA ALA A 15 -3.27 11.28 -3.32
C ALA A 15 -3.04 11.03 -4.82
N VAL A 16 -3.85 10.17 -5.44
CA VAL A 16 -3.77 9.87 -6.88
C VAL A 16 -4.15 11.07 -7.72
N GLU A 17 -5.21 11.79 -7.33
CA GLU A 17 -5.65 13.01 -8.02
C GLU A 17 -4.59 14.10 -7.95
N ARG A 18 -4.01 14.36 -6.78
CA ARG A 18 -2.93 15.34 -6.63
C ARG A 18 -1.70 14.99 -7.46
N TYR A 19 -1.31 13.71 -7.49
CA TYR A 19 -0.21 13.28 -8.33
C TYR A 19 -0.53 13.50 -9.81
N ALA A 20 -1.75 13.14 -10.25
CA ALA A 20 -2.18 13.35 -11.62
C ALA A 20 -2.18 14.83 -12.03
N GLU A 21 -2.68 15.71 -11.16
CA GLU A 21 -2.64 17.17 -11.34
C GLU A 21 -1.20 17.68 -11.48
N SER A 22 -0.28 17.20 -10.63
CA SER A 22 1.12 17.64 -10.65
C SER A 22 1.85 17.33 -11.97
N ILE A 23 1.40 16.31 -12.70
CA ILE A 23 1.95 15.91 -14.01
C ILE A 23 1.01 16.26 -15.18
N GLY A 24 -0.09 16.97 -14.92
CA GLY A 24 -1.04 17.43 -15.94
C GLY A 24 -1.84 16.31 -16.63
N CYS A 25 -2.14 15.20 -15.92
CA CYS A 25 -2.91 14.10 -16.46
C CYS A 25 -4.16 13.76 -15.62
N LYS A 26 -4.94 12.78 -16.07
CA LYS A 26 -6.09 12.25 -15.32
C LYS A 26 -5.64 11.16 -14.35
N ALA A 27 -6.36 10.99 -13.24
CA ALA A 27 -6.15 9.88 -12.30
C ALA A 27 -6.21 8.50 -12.98
N GLU A 28 -7.11 8.33 -13.96
CA GLU A 28 -7.19 7.10 -14.78
C GLU A 28 -5.87 6.78 -15.50
N ALA A 29 -5.14 7.79 -15.97
CA ALA A 29 -3.85 7.60 -16.64
C ALA A 29 -2.78 7.11 -15.66
N VAL A 30 -2.80 7.59 -14.42
CA VAL A 30 -1.91 7.12 -13.35
C VAL A 30 -2.18 5.64 -13.04
N VAL A 31 -3.44 5.27 -12.84
CA VAL A 31 -3.83 3.88 -12.56
C VAL A 31 -3.44 2.96 -13.72
N TYR A 32 -3.69 3.39 -14.96
CA TYR A 32 -3.33 2.62 -16.14
C TYR A 32 -1.81 2.46 -16.29
N ALA A 33 -1.03 3.52 -16.02
CA ALA A 33 0.42 3.46 -16.04
C ALA A 33 0.99 2.53 -14.96
N ALA A 34 0.42 2.54 -13.76
CA ALA A 34 0.79 1.63 -12.68
C ALA A 34 0.52 0.17 -13.07
N LEU A 35 -0.66 -0.13 -13.62
CA LEU A 35 -1.00 -1.45 -14.13
C LEU A 35 -0.02 -1.89 -15.23
N ASN A 36 0.25 -1.02 -16.21
CA ASN A 36 1.18 -1.33 -17.29
C ASN A 36 2.57 -1.68 -16.77
N ARG A 37 3.09 -0.89 -15.81
CA ARG A 37 4.39 -1.13 -15.20
C ARG A 37 4.44 -2.47 -14.45
N LEU A 38 3.40 -2.79 -13.69
CA LEU A 38 3.29 -4.08 -12.99
C LEU A 38 3.24 -5.25 -13.98
N MET A 39 2.44 -5.14 -15.04
CA MET A 39 2.30 -6.20 -16.04
C MET A 39 3.59 -6.42 -16.83
N LEU A 40 4.37 -5.36 -17.11
CA LEU A 40 5.68 -5.49 -17.75
C LEU A 40 6.69 -6.19 -16.83
N ALA A 41 6.59 -6.00 -15.52
CA ALA A 41 7.46 -6.61 -14.52
C ALA A 41 6.95 -7.97 -13.99
N ALA A 42 5.83 -8.50 -14.51
CA ALA A 42 5.16 -9.68 -13.96
C ALA A 42 5.98 -10.99 -14.00
N ARG A 43 7.08 -11.03 -14.76
CA ARG A 43 8.01 -12.18 -14.78
C ARG A 43 8.94 -12.20 -13.57
N ASP A 44 9.04 -11.09 -12.84
CA ASP A 44 9.82 -11.00 -11.62
C ASP A 44 9.03 -11.63 -10.46
N PRO A 45 9.55 -12.70 -9.83
CA PRO A 45 8.88 -13.33 -8.69
C PRO A 45 8.69 -12.38 -7.50
N ALA A 46 9.55 -11.37 -7.33
CA ALA A 46 9.40 -10.38 -6.27
C ALA A 46 8.14 -9.51 -6.47
N VAL A 47 7.87 -9.12 -7.72
CA VAL A 47 6.67 -8.33 -8.08
C VAL A 47 5.40 -9.16 -7.90
N ALA A 48 5.44 -10.46 -8.24
CA ALA A 48 4.30 -11.35 -8.02
C ALA A 48 3.96 -11.48 -6.53
N GLU A 49 4.99 -11.56 -5.68
CA GLU A 49 4.81 -11.60 -4.22
C GLU A 49 4.29 -10.27 -3.68
N GLU A 50 4.83 -9.14 -4.15
CA GLU A 50 4.35 -7.80 -3.78
C GLU A 50 2.85 -7.61 -4.08
N VAL A 51 2.37 -8.09 -5.24
CA VAL A 51 0.95 -8.04 -5.59
C VAL A 51 0.09 -8.85 -4.62
N ARG A 52 0.54 -10.05 -4.19
CA ARG A 52 -0.19 -10.85 -3.20
C ARG A 52 -0.22 -10.16 -1.84
N GLN A 53 0.93 -9.72 -1.35
CA GLN A 53 1.04 -9.06 -0.06
C GLN A 53 0.20 -7.79 0.00
N THR A 54 0.28 -6.94 -1.03
CA THR A 54 -0.51 -5.70 -1.11
C THR A 54 -2.02 -5.98 -1.07
N TRP A 55 -2.47 -7.06 -1.73
CA TRP A 55 -3.87 -7.46 -1.71
C TRP A 55 -4.33 -7.93 -0.33
N GLU A 56 -3.50 -8.71 0.37
CA GLU A 56 -3.78 -9.19 1.72
C GLU A 56 -3.82 -8.04 2.73
N THR A 57 -2.92 -7.06 2.61
CA THR A 57 -2.81 -5.94 3.55
C THR A 57 -3.78 -4.80 3.29
N LYS A 58 -4.38 -4.71 2.09
CA LYS A 58 -5.29 -3.61 1.70
C LYS A 58 -6.41 -3.34 2.72
N LYS A 59 -6.91 -4.37 3.41
CA LYS A 59 -7.99 -4.22 4.40
C LYS A 59 -7.51 -3.81 5.79
N GLN A 60 -6.22 -3.94 6.05
CA GLN A 60 -5.64 -3.76 7.39
C GLN A 60 -5.01 -2.38 7.54
N ASN A 61 -4.47 -1.81 6.46
CA ASN A 61 -3.80 -0.51 6.47
C ASN A 61 -4.00 0.23 5.16
N LEU A 62 -3.99 1.56 5.23
CA LEU A 62 -3.87 2.40 4.04
C LEU A 62 -2.47 2.22 3.43
N PRO A 63 -2.36 2.25 2.09
CA PRO A 63 -1.07 2.15 1.43
C PRO A 63 -0.21 3.37 1.74
N LEU A 64 1.11 3.19 1.79
CA LEU A 64 2.07 4.23 2.19
C LEU A 64 2.00 5.53 1.39
N TRP A 65 1.47 5.46 0.16
CA TRP A 65 1.31 6.61 -0.71
C TRP A 65 -0.02 7.35 -0.50
N ALA A 66 -0.95 6.81 0.30
CA ALA A 66 -2.18 7.50 0.66
C ALA A 66 -1.89 8.58 1.72
N ASP A 67 -2.62 9.68 1.65
CA ASP A 67 -2.31 10.87 2.46
C ASP A 67 -2.46 10.64 3.97
N SER A 68 -3.31 9.70 4.37
CA SER A 68 -3.51 9.36 5.78
C SER A 68 -2.58 8.24 6.28
N ALA A 69 -1.65 7.74 5.45
CA ALA A 69 -0.66 6.74 5.88
C ALA A 69 0.36 7.28 6.90
N CYS A 70 0.42 8.60 7.07
CA CYS A 70 1.16 9.27 8.14
C CYS A 70 0.31 9.63 9.37
N SER A 71 -0.97 9.21 9.43
CA SER A 71 -1.76 9.38 10.66
C SER A 71 -1.23 8.40 11.72
N VAL A 72 -0.59 8.97 12.74
CA VAL A 72 0.06 8.31 13.88
C VAL A 72 -0.84 7.25 14.56
N HIS A 73 -2.16 7.31 14.37
CA HIS A 73 -3.14 6.37 14.91
C HIS A 73 -3.16 4.97 14.25
N ALA A 74 -2.45 4.74 13.13
CA ALA A 74 -2.29 3.38 12.59
C ALA A 74 -1.34 2.50 13.41
N TYR A 75 -0.51 3.09 14.28
CA TYR A 75 0.51 2.40 15.09
C TYR A 75 0.27 2.44 16.60
N GLU A 76 -0.89 2.88 17.07
CA GLU A 76 -1.23 2.91 18.52
C GLU A 76 -2.07 1.71 19.00
N GLY A 77 -2.23 0.68 18.15
CA GLY A 77 -3.08 -0.47 18.42
C GLY A 77 -2.37 -1.79 18.74
N LYS A 78 -1.03 -1.81 18.91
CA LYS A 78 -0.39 -2.99 19.48
C LYS A 78 -0.52 -2.91 21.00
N PRO A 79 -1.14 -3.88 21.69
CA PRO A 79 -1.01 -3.97 23.13
C PRO A 79 0.49 -4.06 23.45
N ASP A 80 0.92 -3.39 24.52
CA ASP A 80 2.27 -3.54 25.08
C ASP A 80 2.53 -5.04 25.26
N ASP A 81 3.39 -5.62 24.41
CA ASP A 81 3.90 -6.96 24.65
C ASP A 81 4.81 -6.86 25.88
N GLU A 82 4.48 -7.63 26.92
CA GLU A 82 5.30 -7.68 28.13
C GLU A 82 6.76 -8.00 27.76
N PRO A 83 7.74 -7.26 28.31
CA PRO A 83 9.14 -7.47 27.98
C PRO A 83 9.58 -8.88 28.40
N ALA A 84 9.90 -9.72 27.42
CA ALA A 84 10.46 -11.04 27.70
C ALA A 84 11.88 -10.89 28.30
N PRO A 85 12.21 -11.66 29.38
CA PRO A 85 13.51 -11.55 30.03
C PRO A 85 14.65 -11.96 29.10
N SER A 86 15.73 -11.17 29.10
CA SER A 86 16.92 -11.38 28.27
C SER A 86 17.59 -12.72 28.59
N ARG A 87 17.84 -13.54 27.56
CA ARG A 87 18.62 -14.79 27.67
C ARG A 87 20.12 -14.61 27.91
N TYR A 88 20.60 -13.38 28.09
CA TYR A 88 21.98 -13.09 28.44
C TYR A 88 22.17 -13.14 29.96
N LEU A 89 22.22 -14.35 30.53
CA LEU A 89 22.96 -14.70 31.75
C LEU A 89 22.71 -16.18 32.07
N LYS A 90 23.52 -17.07 31.48
CA LYS A 90 23.99 -18.28 32.16
C LYS A 90 25.45 -18.50 31.78
N LEU A 91 26.32 -17.94 32.62
CA LEU A 91 27.65 -18.48 32.87
C LEU A 91 27.50 -19.84 33.55
#